data_AF-A0A8H3B7J5-F1
#
_entry.id   AF-A0A8H3B7J5-F1
#
_cell.length_a   1.000
_cell.length_b   1.000
_cell.length_c   1.000
_cell.angle_alpha   90.00
_cell.angle_beta   90.00
_cell.angle_gamma   90.00
#
_symmetry.space_group_name_H-M   'P 1'
#
loop_
_entity.id
_entity.type
_entity.pdbx_description
1 polymer ?
#
loop_
_entity_poly.entity_id
_entity_poly.type
_entity_poly.pdbx_seq_one_letter_code
_entity_poly.pdbx_strand_id
1 'polypeptide(L)'
;MAYPLYWLGRQSFHPIGNTPALSLTQDLSPEQSMADILLLGCGDPRSILFTIYSDLTVGGDERKFDFTCCDIEPAVLARNILLFTLLDQNTDIDRLWDIFYHFKIDDRAFNIITRQSQELYECAQNTESWSQSRFGLFLKMVDTKTLGELRQNWKNWADYCNLPATRKSKILKSQVSYAGSQPQASALAAGPSRSAGMLWPQAMVPVSDLFRKYWETGTTFSRVEDIKSATNINPTFLYSLSGEEFNPHYGMFPQGFHLISAYAPITSDPAGPVPNTDSPPINVSKQQFAAWCKAFQNARTTDKITIRLFAGDALALCHALYVLQVTDDPSTNIFAGAYRTNQIHLGPHVSADGPTSFHVIDTSNLADTISILNLLIATEGLLKEQHSVLYTETLIPSGQDATKSFPERFCTDVPTIAMLLGLAPRPYISKFTTHSNVHEVLFSRQSSQYHERVTWSSPSGGDKHASNTECTVSFDAVTMARVLYRIYDKMFANEKLSNLVASRSPAGILEMSQVHFLRETVAMLFRAIQRRVHITDGNWITVVGIFFQMSMADGERIIESNSYQDNYLQFHLYGLFTGMPLKPNWSTNPTIRVTPRLPLFDDWKMEAIPPV
;
A
#
# COMPACT_ATOMS: atom_id res chain seq x y z
N MET A 1 -12.81 9.58 -2.19
CA MET A 1 -11.36 9.28 -2.03
C MET A 1 -10.83 10.43 -1.20
N ALA A 2 -10.75 10.23 0.10
CA ALA A 2 -10.42 11.29 1.02
C ALA A 2 -8.90 11.51 1.14
N TYR A 3 -8.23 11.78 0.03
CA TYR A 3 -6.80 12.08 -0.01
C TYR A 3 -6.49 13.22 -1.01
N PRO A 4 -5.61 14.18 -0.65
CA PRO A 4 -5.31 15.32 -1.54
C PRO A 4 -4.76 14.93 -2.91
N LEU A 5 -5.17 15.69 -3.93
CA LEU A 5 -4.72 15.48 -5.30
C LEU A 5 -3.37 16.17 -5.53
N TYR A 6 -2.37 15.36 -5.84
CA TYR A 6 -1.03 15.84 -6.18
C TYR A 6 -0.75 15.69 -7.67
N TRP A 7 -0.34 16.79 -8.31
CA TRP A 7 0.25 16.72 -9.64
C TRP A 7 1.73 16.34 -9.51
N LEU A 8 2.04 15.06 -9.71
CA LEU A 8 3.41 14.58 -9.65
C LEU A 8 4.12 14.91 -10.97
N GLY A 9 5.13 15.78 -10.91
CA GLY A 9 5.96 16.10 -12.09
C GLY A 9 6.74 14.89 -12.62
N ARG A 10 7.03 13.90 -11.77
CA ARG A 10 7.60 12.60 -12.13
C ARG A 10 7.28 11.56 -11.06
N GLN A 11 6.70 10.42 -11.44
CA GLN A 11 6.43 9.30 -10.54
C GLN A 11 7.54 8.26 -10.68
N SER A 12 8.21 7.89 -9.59
CA SER A 12 9.21 6.81 -9.64
C SER A 12 8.50 5.46 -9.79
N PHE A 13 9.08 4.56 -10.59
CA PHE A 13 8.57 3.20 -10.72
C PHE A 13 9.20 2.31 -9.63
N HIS A 14 8.38 1.55 -8.89
CA HIS A 14 8.84 0.67 -7.81
C HIS A 14 8.67 -0.82 -8.13
N PRO A 15 9.43 -1.37 -9.09
CA PRO A 15 9.28 -2.77 -9.53
C PRO A 15 9.81 -3.79 -8.51
N ILE A 16 10.66 -3.40 -7.57
CA ILE A 16 11.29 -4.28 -6.58
C ILE A 16 11.06 -3.69 -5.19
N GLY A 17 10.84 -4.54 -4.20
CA GLY A 17 10.65 -4.10 -2.83
C GLY A 17 11.90 -3.45 -2.24
N ASN A 18 11.68 -2.44 -1.40
CA ASN A 18 12.72 -1.65 -0.76
C ASN A 18 12.96 -2.00 0.72
N THR A 19 12.25 -3.00 1.25
CA THR A 19 12.44 -3.54 2.60
C THR A 19 12.75 -5.05 2.52
N PRO A 20 13.20 -5.71 3.61
CA PRO A 20 13.30 -7.18 3.66
C PRO A 20 11.92 -7.83 3.64
N ALA A 21 11.77 -9.02 3.05
CA ALA A 21 10.50 -9.76 3.06
C ALA A 21 10.00 -10.01 4.48
N LEU A 22 8.67 -10.07 4.64
CA LEU A 22 8.02 -10.23 5.93
C LEU A 22 6.99 -11.35 5.85
N SER A 23 6.88 -12.13 6.94
CA SER A 23 5.84 -13.16 7.03
C SER A 23 4.53 -12.48 7.39
N LEU A 24 3.58 -12.54 6.47
CA LEU A 24 2.26 -11.92 6.61
C LEU A 24 1.39 -12.68 7.61
N THR A 25 1.75 -13.92 7.96
CA THR A 25 1.03 -14.77 8.91
C THR A 25 1.70 -14.88 10.29
N GLN A 26 2.77 -14.11 10.56
CA GLN A 26 3.55 -14.21 11.80
C GLN A 26 2.73 -14.00 13.10
N ASP A 27 1.61 -13.28 13.02
CA ASP A 27 0.72 -13.04 14.16
C ASP A 27 -0.59 -13.86 14.09
N LEU A 28 -0.74 -14.73 13.09
CA LEU A 28 -1.88 -15.66 13.03
C LEU A 28 -1.60 -16.91 13.87
N SER A 29 -2.67 -17.52 14.38
CA SER A 29 -2.58 -18.83 15.06
C SER A 29 -2.14 -19.91 14.05
N PRO A 30 -1.15 -20.75 14.38
CA PRO A 30 -0.75 -21.89 13.54
C PRO A 30 -1.88 -22.89 13.25
N GLU A 31 -2.89 -22.96 14.11
CA GLU A 31 -4.06 -23.84 13.98
C GLU A 31 -5.11 -23.32 12.98
N GLN A 32 -5.04 -22.05 12.60
CA GLN A 32 -5.97 -21.47 11.64
C GLN A 32 -5.68 -21.99 10.23
N SER A 33 -6.66 -22.64 9.62
CA SER A 33 -6.50 -23.35 8.34
C SER A 33 -6.53 -22.46 7.09
N MET A 34 -6.95 -21.20 7.22
CA MET A 34 -7.10 -20.26 6.10
C MET A 34 -6.62 -18.85 6.46
N ALA A 35 -5.96 -18.17 5.53
CA ALA A 35 -5.55 -16.77 5.66
C ALA A 35 -5.99 -15.95 4.44
N ASP A 36 -7.09 -15.21 4.61
CA ASP A 36 -7.43 -14.04 3.77
C ASP A 36 -6.54 -12.85 4.13
N ILE A 37 -5.76 -12.39 3.16
CA ILE A 37 -4.73 -11.36 3.33
C ILE A 37 -4.94 -10.25 2.29
N LEU A 38 -5.15 -9.02 2.73
CA LEU A 38 -5.21 -7.82 1.88
C LEU A 38 -3.85 -7.13 1.88
N LEU A 39 -3.26 -6.92 0.70
CA LEU A 39 -1.99 -6.22 0.53
C LEU A 39 -2.25 -4.89 -0.18
N LEU A 40 -2.17 -3.79 0.55
CA LEU A 40 -2.31 -2.43 0.04
C LEU A 40 -0.93 -1.86 -0.29
N GLY A 41 -0.70 -1.57 -1.57
CA GLY A 41 0.64 -1.25 -2.07
C GLY A 41 1.52 -2.50 -2.07
N CYS A 42 1.00 -3.59 -2.63
CA CYS A 42 1.59 -4.93 -2.49
C CYS A 42 3.04 -5.01 -2.99
N GLY A 43 3.44 -4.16 -3.95
CA GLY A 43 4.80 -4.18 -4.48
C GLY A 43 5.13 -5.51 -5.15
N ASP A 44 6.39 -5.93 -5.03
CA ASP A 44 6.86 -7.20 -5.57
C ASP A 44 6.41 -8.40 -4.70
N PRO A 45 6.49 -9.65 -5.19
CA PRO A 45 5.85 -10.79 -4.55
C PRO A 45 6.69 -11.39 -3.41
N ARG A 46 7.75 -10.71 -2.95
CA ARG A 46 8.72 -11.26 -1.98
C ARG A 46 8.05 -11.67 -0.66
N SER A 47 7.13 -10.85 -0.14
CA SER A 47 6.45 -11.16 1.13
C SER A 47 5.42 -12.27 0.95
N ILE A 48 4.79 -12.40 -0.22
CA ILE A 48 3.92 -13.54 -0.55
C ILE A 48 4.74 -14.83 -0.56
N LEU A 49 5.83 -14.86 -1.35
CA LEU A 49 6.71 -16.01 -1.49
C LEU A 49 7.34 -16.42 -0.13
N PHE A 50 7.83 -15.44 0.63
CA PHE A 50 8.39 -15.69 1.95
C PHE A 50 7.35 -16.18 2.96
N THR A 51 6.12 -15.64 2.93
CA THR A 51 5.04 -16.10 3.80
C THR A 51 4.73 -17.57 3.54
N ILE A 52 4.55 -17.97 2.28
CA ILE A 52 4.26 -19.37 1.92
C ILE A 52 5.40 -20.30 2.35
N TYR A 53 6.65 -19.85 2.22
CA TYR A 53 7.81 -20.63 2.66
C TYR A 53 7.94 -20.76 4.18
N SER A 54 7.63 -19.69 4.92
CA SER A 54 7.90 -19.58 6.36
C SER A 54 6.71 -19.92 7.24
N ASP A 55 5.53 -20.20 6.67
CA ASP A 55 4.32 -20.48 7.43
C ASP A 55 4.46 -21.73 8.30
N LEU A 56 3.87 -21.66 9.49
CA LEU A 56 3.89 -22.76 10.46
C LEU A 56 2.68 -23.66 10.25
N THR A 57 2.91 -24.98 10.19
CA THR A 57 1.85 -25.98 10.05
C THR A 57 1.73 -26.83 11.32
N VAL A 58 0.49 -27.08 11.75
CA VAL A 58 0.16 -27.99 12.88
C VAL A 58 -0.66 -29.15 12.33
N GLY A 59 -0.25 -30.40 12.62
CA GLY A 59 -1.01 -31.58 12.23
C GLY A 59 -0.84 -32.05 10.77
N GLY A 60 0.09 -31.45 10.02
CA GLY A 60 0.40 -31.83 8.63
C GLY A 60 -0.45 -31.16 7.56
N ASP A 61 -1.51 -30.42 7.95
CA ASP A 61 -2.32 -29.65 7.03
C ASP A 61 -1.69 -28.27 6.76
N GLU A 62 -1.39 -28.01 5.49
CA GLU A 62 -0.93 -26.69 5.03
C GLU A 62 -2.08 -25.68 5.00
N ARG A 63 -1.80 -24.47 5.50
CA ARG A 63 -2.72 -23.33 5.47
C ARG A 63 -3.07 -22.95 4.03
N LYS A 64 -4.34 -22.64 3.78
CA LYS A 64 -4.79 -22.05 2.52
C LYS A 64 -4.63 -20.53 2.56
N PHE A 65 -4.07 -19.94 1.52
CA PHE A 65 -3.87 -18.50 1.38
C PHE A 65 -4.76 -17.92 0.28
N ASP A 66 -5.45 -16.83 0.58
CA ASP A 66 -6.11 -15.96 -0.40
C ASP A 66 -5.54 -14.54 -0.25
N PHE A 67 -4.69 -14.15 -1.19
CA PHE A 67 -4.06 -12.84 -1.23
C PHE A 67 -4.88 -11.91 -2.12
N THR A 68 -5.36 -10.78 -1.61
CA THR A 68 -5.91 -9.69 -2.42
C THR A 68 -4.88 -8.58 -2.52
N CYS A 69 -4.27 -8.44 -3.69
CA CYS A 69 -3.17 -7.53 -3.98
C CYS A 69 -3.68 -6.26 -4.65
N CYS A 70 -3.43 -5.11 -4.03
CA CYS A 70 -3.70 -3.79 -4.55
C CYS A 70 -2.39 -3.06 -4.82
N ASP A 71 -2.20 -2.59 -6.04
CA ASP A 71 -1.13 -1.64 -6.35
C ASP A 71 -1.64 -0.56 -7.29
N ILE A 72 -1.16 0.67 -7.13
CA ILE A 72 -1.54 1.77 -8.01
C ILE A 72 -0.94 1.59 -9.41
N GLU A 73 0.21 0.92 -9.50
CA GLU A 73 1.00 0.71 -10.70
C GLU A 73 0.69 -0.67 -11.34
N PRO A 74 -0.04 -0.71 -12.46
CA PRO A 74 -0.37 -1.97 -13.12
C PRO A 74 0.87 -2.76 -13.56
N ALA A 75 1.98 -2.08 -13.87
CA ALA A 75 3.21 -2.75 -14.27
C ALA A 75 3.81 -3.61 -13.14
N VAL A 76 3.64 -3.23 -11.86
CA VAL A 76 4.07 -4.05 -10.71
C VAL A 76 3.29 -5.36 -10.70
N LEU A 77 1.96 -5.29 -10.75
CA LEU A 77 1.08 -6.46 -10.75
C LEU A 77 1.33 -7.37 -11.97
N ALA A 78 1.56 -6.79 -13.15
CA ALA A 78 1.85 -7.53 -14.37
C ALA A 78 3.18 -8.31 -14.26
N ARG A 79 4.18 -7.75 -13.55
CA ARG A 79 5.46 -8.42 -13.27
C ARG A 79 5.29 -9.55 -12.26
N ASN A 80 4.47 -9.34 -11.24
CA ASN A 80 4.17 -10.39 -10.26
C ASN A 80 3.52 -11.60 -10.94
N ILE A 81 2.53 -11.36 -11.82
CA ILE A 81 1.89 -12.41 -12.61
C ILE A 81 2.88 -13.10 -13.54
N LEU A 82 3.79 -12.36 -14.18
CA LEU A 82 4.85 -12.95 -15.00
C LEU A 82 5.66 -13.97 -14.19
N LEU A 83 6.08 -13.63 -12.97
CA LEU A 83 6.82 -14.55 -12.11
C LEU A 83 5.97 -15.76 -11.70
N PHE A 84 4.74 -15.55 -11.20
CA PHE A 84 3.88 -16.64 -10.75
C PHE A 84 3.54 -17.63 -11.85
N THR A 85 3.31 -17.15 -13.07
CA THR A 85 2.97 -18.02 -14.21
C THR A 85 4.18 -18.78 -14.74
N LEU A 86 5.38 -18.20 -14.69
CA LEU A 86 6.61 -18.95 -14.99
C LEU A 86 6.91 -20.02 -13.93
N LEU A 87 6.59 -19.77 -12.67
CA LEU A 87 6.69 -20.75 -11.58
C LEU A 87 5.70 -21.90 -11.75
N ASP A 88 4.44 -21.59 -12.10
CA ASP A 88 3.38 -22.58 -12.43
C ASP A 88 3.77 -23.47 -13.64
N GLN A 89 4.63 -22.97 -14.52
CA GLN A 89 5.19 -23.72 -15.65
C GLN A 89 6.53 -24.43 -15.34
N ASN A 90 6.99 -24.41 -14.08
CA ASN A 90 8.25 -25.03 -13.66
C ASN A 90 9.49 -24.54 -14.43
N THR A 91 9.53 -23.25 -14.76
CA THR A 91 10.71 -22.61 -15.35
C THR A 91 11.91 -22.68 -14.39
N ASP A 92 13.11 -22.81 -14.93
CA ASP A 92 14.37 -22.80 -14.17
C ASP A 92 14.48 -21.54 -13.29
N ILE A 93 14.57 -21.74 -11.97
CA ILE A 93 14.58 -20.70 -10.94
C ILE A 93 15.77 -19.75 -11.10
N ASP A 94 16.93 -20.24 -11.53
CA ASP A 94 18.09 -19.38 -11.75
C ASP A 94 17.81 -18.34 -12.85
N ARG A 95 17.00 -18.71 -13.85
CA ARG A 95 16.56 -17.80 -14.91
C ARG A 95 15.46 -16.85 -14.43
N LEU A 96 14.62 -17.28 -13.50
CA LEU A 96 13.61 -16.41 -12.90
C LEU A 96 14.25 -15.26 -12.11
N TRP A 97 15.38 -15.51 -11.44
CA TRP A 97 16.15 -14.46 -10.78
C TRP A 97 16.55 -13.37 -11.78
N ASP A 98 17.17 -13.76 -12.90
CA ASP A 98 17.65 -12.81 -13.91
C ASP A 98 16.48 -12.03 -14.54
N ILE A 99 15.37 -12.73 -14.86
CA ILE A 99 14.14 -12.14 -15.41
C ILE A 99 13.52 -11.10 -14.47
N PHE A 100 13.46 -11.40 -13.17
CA PHE A 100 12.73 -10.57 -12.22
C PHE A 100 13.59 -9.45 -11.63
N TYR A 101 14.90 -9.67 -11.46
CA TYR A 101 15.76 -8.75 -10.72
C TYR A 101 16.79 -8.01 -11.56
N HIS A 102 17.04 -8.33 -12.84
CA HIS A 102 18.05 -7.60 -13.62
C HIS A 102 17.44 -6.57 -14.57
N PHE A 103 18.03 -5.38 -14.60
CA PHE A 103 17.72 -4.33 -15.59
C PHE A 103 18.18 -4.72 -17.00
N LYS A 104 19.25 -5.50 -17.10
CA LYS A 104 19.77 -6.05 -18.36
C LYS A 104 19.80 -7.56 -18.31
N ILE A 105 19.47 -8.20 -19.41
CA ILE A 105 19.28 -9.66 -19.48
C ILE A 105 19.91 -10.24 -20.74
N ASP A 106 20.27 -11.51 -20.69
CA ASP A 106 20.76 -12.26 -21.85
C ASP A 106 19.61 -12.60 -22.82
N ASP A 107 19.96 -13.09 -24.01
CA ASP A 107 18.96 -13.46 -25.03
C ASP A 107 17.99 -14.55 -24.57
N ARG A 108 18.42 -15.43 -23.65
CA ARG A 108 17.59 -16.53 -23.15
C ARG A 108 16.47 -16.00 -22.26
N ALA A 109 16.81 -15.19 -21.26
CA ALA A 109 15.85 -14.53 -20.39
C ALA A 109 14.94 -13.60 -21.20
N PHE A 110 15.48 -12.87 -22.18
CA PHE A 110 14.69 -12.02 -23.07
C PHE A 110 13.63 -12.80 -23.86
N ASN A 111 14.00 -13.96 -24.41
CA ASN A 111 13.07 -14.82 -25.14
C ASN A 111 11.97 -15.41 -24.23
N ILE A 112 12.31 -15.78 -22.98
CA ILE A 112 11.33 -16.26 -22.00
C ILE A 112 10.30 -15.18 -21.70
N ILE A 113 10.75 -13.94 -21.41
CA ILE A 113 9.84 -12.81 -21.15
C ILE A 113 8.93 -12.56 -22.35
N THR A 114 9.49 -12.53 -23.55
CA THR A 114 8.74 -12.28 -24.79
C THR A 114 7.65 -13.32 -24.98
N ARG A 115 7.99 -14.61 -24.89
CA ARG A 115 7.05 -15.73 -25.07
C ARG A 115 5.97 -15.73 -23.99
N GLN A 116 6.36 -15.60 -22.73
CA GLN A 116 5.40 -15.62 -21.62
C GLN A 116 4.46 -14.43 -21.67
N SER A 117 4.97 -13.24 -22.00
CA SER A 117 4.13 -12.04 -22.15
C SER A 117 3.15 -12.19 -23.31
N GLN A 118 3.54 -12.84 -24.41
CA GLN A 118 2.63 -13.16 -25.51
C GLN A 118 1.52 -14.12 -25.06
N GLU A 119 1.84 -15.18 -24.32
CA GLU A 119 0.85 -16.13 -23.80
C GLU A 119 -0.14 -15.46 -22.83
N LEU A 120 0.35 -14.61 -21.92
CA LEU A 120 -0.48 -13.83 -21.00
C LEU A 120 -1.37 -12.84 -21.75
N TYR A 121 -0.81 -12.15 -22.74
CA TYR A 121 -1.58 -11.29 -23.65
C TYR A 121 -2.66 -12.09 -24.38
N GLU A 122 -2.40 -13.29 -24.87
CA GLU A 122 -3.40 -14.09 -25.58
C GLU A 122 -4.54 -14.55 -24.64
N CYS A 123 -4.22 -14.94 -23.41
CA CYS A 123 -5.22 -15.38 -22.41
C CYS A 123 -6.12 -14.25 -21.90
N ALA A 124 -5.60 -13.02 -21.85
CA ALA A 124 -6.25 -11.87 -21.20
C ALA A 124 -7.21 -11.08 -22.11
N GLN A 125 -7.92 -11.71 -23.07
CA GLN A 125 -8.81 -10.98 -23.99
C GLN A 125 -9.97 -10.31 -23.26
N ASN A 126 -10.55 -11.04 -22.31
CA ASN A 126 -11.59 -10.57 -21.41
C ASN A 126 -11.55 -11.40 -20.12
N THR A 127 -12.38 -11.04 -19.15
CA THR A 127 -12.43 -11.71 -17.84
C THR A 127 -12.82 -13.18 -17.94
N GLU A 128 -13.69 -13.54 -18.89
CA GLU A 128 -14.10 -14.92 -19.13
C GLU A 128 -12.93 -15.77 -19.65
N SER A 129 -12.25 -15.32 -20.72
CA SER A 129 -11.10 -16.04 -21.29
C SER A 129 -9.97 -16.18 -20.28
N TRP A 130 -9.75 -15.15 -19.45
CA TRP A 130 -8.78 -15.22 -18.37
C TRP A 130 -9.17 -16.28 -17.34
N SER A 131 -10.42 -16.28 -16.86
CA SER A 131 -10.92 -17.21 -15.85
C SER A 131 -10.87 -18.68 -16.29
N GLN A 132 -11.05 -18.94 -17.59
CA GLN A 132 -10.97 -20.29 -18.19
C GLN A 132 -9.53 -20.74 -18.48
N SER A 133 -8.57 -19.81 -18.45
CA SER A 133 -7.16 -20.15 -18.66
C SER A 133 -6.57 -20.89 -17.45
N ARG A 134 -5.46 -21.61 -17.66
CA ARG A 134 -4.72 -22.28 -16.57
C ARG A 134 -4.30 -21.31 -15.46
N PHE A 135 -4.03 -20.06 -15.81
CA PHE A 135 -3.57 -19.02 -14.87
C PHE A 135 -4.74 -18.46 -14.07
N GLY A 136 -5.90 -18.29 -14.70
CA GLY A 136 -7.14 -17.82 -14.07
C GLY A 136 -7.67 -18.72 -12.96
N LEU A 137 -7.18 -19.95 -12.84
CA LEU A 137 -7.53 -20.86 -11.75
C LEU A 137 -7.11 -20.32 -10.38
N PHE A 138 -5.92 -19.73 -10.28
CA PHE A 138 -5.37 -19.20 -9.02
C PHE A 138 -5.07 -17.70 -9.05
N LEU A 139 -4.96 -17.09 -10.23
CA LEU A 139 -4.79 -15.64 -10.40
C LEU A 139 -6.12 -15.00 -10.81
N LYS A 140 -6.81 -14.35 -9.89
CA LYS A 140 -8.12 -13.73 -10.10
C LYS A 140 -7.99 -12.23 -10.31
N MET A 141 -8.93 -11.64 -11.04
CA MET A 141 -9.04 -10.19 -11.21
C MET A 141 -10.14 -9.68 -10.29
N VAL A 142 -9.85 -8.61 -9.54
CA VAL A 142 -10.84 -7.98 -8.66
C VAL A 142 -11.87 -7.19 -9.49
N ASP A 143 -11.42 -6.56 -10.58
CA ASP A 143 -12.27 -5.86 -11.53
C ASP A 143 -11.86 -6.11 -12.99
N THR A 144 -12.73 -5.73 -13.92
CA THR A 144 -12.49 -5.92 -15.37
C THR A 144 -11.39 -4.98 -15.89
N LYS A 145 -11.29 -3.79 -15.31
CA LYS A 145 -10.34 -2.74 -15.72
C LYS A 145 -8.89 -3.18 -15.47
N THR A 146 -8.62 -3.83 -14.33
CA THR A 146 -7.29 -4.35 -14.00
C THR A 146 -6.78 -5.25 -15.12
N LEU A 147 -7.57 -6.20 -15.61
CA LEU A 147 -7.15 -7.10 -16.69
C LEU A 147 -6.72 -6.33 -17.96
N GLY A 148 -7.44 -5.26 -18.32
CA GLY A 148 -7.10 -4.41 -19.46
C GLY A 148 -5.75 -3.70 -19.30
N GLU A 149 -5.49 -3.13 -18.12
CA GLU A 149 -4.21 -2.45 -17.83
C GLU A 149 -3.03 -3.43 -17.80
N LEU A 150 -3.22 -4.64 -17.25
CA LEU A 150 -2.21 -5.69 -17.24
C LEU A 150 -1.92 -6.23 -18.65
N ARG A 151 -2.98 -6.48 -19.43
CA ARG A 151 -2.89 -6.90 -20.83
C ARG A 151 -2.04 -5.95 -21.65
N GLN A 152 -2.21 -4.63 -21.47
CA GLN A 152 -1.43 -3.65 -22.20
C GLN A 152 0.07 -3.72 -21.86
N ASN A 153 0.43 -3.98 -20.60
CA ASN A 153 1.82 -4.18 -20.20
C ASN A 153 2.42 -5.42 -20.86
N TRP A 154 1.73 -6.56 -20.82
CA TRP A 154 2.21 -7.78 -21.48
C TRP A 154 2.34 -7.62 -23.00
N LYS A 155 1.42 -6.90 -23.63
CA LYS A 155 1.54 -6.53 -25.04
C LYS A 155 2.82 -5.74 -25.32
N ASN A 156 3.08 -4.70 -24.53
CA ASN A 156 4.26 -3.85 -24.70
C ASN A 156 5.56 -4.67 -24.53
N TRP A 157 5.58 -5.64 -23.62
CA TRP A 157 6.75 -6.49 -23.39
C TRP A 157 6.95 -7.51 -24.51
N ALA A 158 5.87 -8.14 -24.99
CA ALA A 158 5.92 -9.07 -26.11
C ALA A 158 6.36 -8.37 -27.42
N ASP A 159 5.84 -7.17 -27.67
CA ASP A 159 6.16 -6.39 -28.87
C ASP A 159 7.52 -5.69 -28.81
N TYR A 160 8.20 -5.69 -27.65
CA TYR A 160 9.48 -5.00 -27.48
C TYR A 160 10.54 -5.48 -28.48
N CYS A 161 10.56 -6.79 -28.79
CA CYS A 161 11.47 -7.37 -29.78
C CYS A 161 11.27 -6.77 -31.18
N ASN A 162 10.07 -6.31 -31.51
CA ASN A 162 9.69 -5.75 -32.81
C ASN A 162 9.92 -4.24 -32.92
N LEU A 163 10.36 -3.57 -31.84
CA LEU A 163 10.63 -2.12 -31.90
C LEU A 163 11.74 -1.79 -32.90
N PRO A 164 11.63 -0.68 -33.66
CA PRO A 164 12.68 -0.22 -34.55
C PRO A 164 14.01 -0.05 -33.82
N ALA A 165 15.11 -0.41 -34.48
CA ALA A 165 16.46 -0.31 -33.89
C ALA A 165 16.77 1.11 -33.37
N THR A 166 16.34 2.14 -34.10
CA THR A 166 16.49 3.56 -33.68
C THR A 166 15.79 3.86 -32.36
N ARG A 167 14.60 3.31 -32.12
CA ARG A 167 13.84 3.45 -30.87
C ARG A 167 14.51 2.70 -29.73
N LYS A 168 14.93 1.45 -29.95
CA LYS A 168 15.70 0.66 -28.96
C LYS A 168 17.00 1.37 -28.55
N SER A 169 17.74 1.92 -29.52
CA SER A 169 18.95 2.70 -29.24
C SER A 169 18.67 3.96 -28.42
N LYS A 170 17.53 4.63 -28.62
CA LYS A 170 17.12 5.80 -27.81
C LYS A 170 16.85 5.38 -26.36
N ILE A 171 16.10 4.30 -26.16
CA ILE A 171 15.79 3.75 -24.83
C ILE A 171 17.08 3.35 -24.09
N LEU A 172 18.03 2.71 -24.77
CA LEU A 172 19.31 2.35 -24.18
C LEU A 172 20.12 3.57 -23.77
N LYS A 173 20.17 4.60 -24.61
CA LYS A 173 20.85 5.86 -24.27
C LYS A 173 20.20 6.55 -23.07
N SER A 174 18.86 6.59 -22.99
CA SER A 174 18.19 7.18 -21.83
C SER A 174 18.42 6.37 -20.55
N GLN A 175 18.44 5.03 -20.63
CA GLN A 175 18.75 4.16 -19.50
C GLN A 175 20.16 4.42 -18.95
N VAL A 176 21.17 4.46 -19.82
CA VAL A 176 22.57 4.74 -19.42
C VAL A 176 22.69 6.13 -18.83
N SER A 177 22.07 7.14 -19.46
CA SER A 177 22.07 8.51 -18.95
C SER A 177 21.38 8.63 -17.59
N TYR A 178 20.26 7.92 -17.39
CA TYR A 178 19.52 7.92 -16.14
C TYR A 178 20.30 7.24 -15.02
N ALA A 179 20.89 6.07 -15.29
CA ALA A 179 21.73 5.36 -14.31
C ALA A 179 22.96 6.20 -13.92
N GLY A 180 23.60 6.87 -14.88
CA GLY A 180 24.74 7.74 -14.63
C GLY A 180 24.41 9.06 -13.93
N SER A 181 23.15 9.52 -13.97
CA SER A 181 22.71 10.74 -13.29
C SER A 181 22.21 10.53 -11.86
N GLN A 182 22.05 9.28 -11.42
CA GLN A 182 21.63 9.02 -10.04
C GLN A 182 22.75 9.41 -9.05
N PRO A 183 22.41 9.98 -7.87
CA PRO A 183 23.38 10.44 -6.87
C PRO A 183 24.26 9.34 -6.23
N GLN A 184 24.27 8.13 -6.77
CA GLN A 184 24.83 6.91 -6.19
C GLN A 184 26.37 6.84 -6.21
N ALA A 185 27.04 7.76 -6.92
CA ALA A 185 28.49 7.69 -7.12
C ALA A 185 29.31 8.09 -5.87
N SER A 186 28.74 8.72 -4.84
CA SER A 186 29.52 9.21 -3.67
C SER A 186 28.93 8.91 -2.28
N ALA A 187 27.65 8.57 -2.15
CA ALA A 187 27.02 8.28 -0.86
C ALA A 187 26.88 6.78 -0.61
N LEU A 188 27.20 6.33 0.61
CA LEU A 188 27.08 4.94 1.02
C LEU A 188 25.59 4.54 1.09
N ALA A 189 25.18 3.56 0.29
CA ALA A 189 23.80 3.07 0.22
C ALA A 189 23.51 2.17 1.42
N ALA A 190 23.21 2.76 2.58
CA ALA A 190 23.01 2.05 3.83
C ALA A 190 21.71 1.22 3.89
N GLY A 191 20.64 1.67 3.22
CA GLY A 191 19.32 1.02 3.26
C GLY A 191 19.33 -0.50 3.01
N PRO A 192 19.97 -0.99 1.93
CA PRO A 192 20.10 -2.43 1.66
C PRO A 192 20.75 -3.26 2.78
N SER A 193 21.59 -2.66 3.63
CA SER A 193 22.26 -3.39 4.72
C SER A 193 21.33 -3.72 5.90
N ARG A 194 20.16 -3.08 5.98
CA ARG A 194 19.11 -3.33 6.98
C ARG A 194 18.76 -4.82 7.09
N SER A 195 18.73 -5.52 5.97
CA SER A 195 18.33 -6.92 5.91
C SER A 195 19.32 -7.88 6.59
N ALA A 196 20.51 -7.42 7.00
CA ALA A 196 21.47 -8.19 7.79
C ALA A 196 21.21 -8.15 9.31
N GLY A 197 20.17 -7.44 9.77
CA GLY A 197 19.78 -7.39 11.17
C GLY A 197 20.90 -6.86 12.06
N MET A 198 21.27 -7.58 13.11
CA MET A 198 22.37 -7.18 14.01
C MET A 198 23.75 -7.12 13.32
N LEU A 199 23.90 -7.73 12.15
CA LEU A 199 25.13 -7.72 11.34
C LEU A 199 25.12 -6.65 10.25
N TRP A 200 24.21 -5.67 10.33
CA TRP A 200 24.17 -4.52 9.43
C TRP A 200 25.52 -3.77 9.31
N PRO A 201 26.37 -3.61 10.36
CA PRO A 201 27.65 -2.90 10.20
C PRO A 201 28.61 -3.64 9.25
N GLN A 202 28.60 -4.98 9.29
CA GLN A 202 29.39 -5.82 8.41
C GLN A 202 28.85 -5.82 6.97
N ALA A 203 27.53 -5.67 6.82
CA ALA A 203 26.87 -5.62 5.51
C ALA A 203 26.99 -4.28 4.80
N MET A 204 27.18 -3.19 5.55
CA MET A 204 27.10 -1.82 5.05
C MET A 204 27.96 -1.53 3.82
N VAL A 205 29.27 -1.80 3.88
CA VAL A 205 30.19 -1.54 2.76
C VAL A 205 30.00 -2.56 1.62
N PRO A 206 30.02 -3.90 1.87
CA PRO A 206 29.90 -4.87 0.79
C PRO A 206 28.58 -4.76 0.01
N VAL A 207 27.46 -4.53 0.69
CA VAL A 207 26.16 -4.39 0.01
C VAL A 207 26.08 -3.06 -0.73
N SER A 208 26.68 -1.98 -0.22
CA SER A 208 26.76 -0.71 -0.96
C SER A 208 27.59 -0.83 -2.24
N ASP A 209 28.65 -1.65 -2.24
CA ASP A 209 29.44 -1.92 -3.45
C ASP A 209 28.65 -2.77 -4.46
N LEU A 210 27.91 -3.77 -4.00
CA LEU A 210 27.01 -4.55 -4.85
C LEU A 210 25.90 -3.69 -5.44
N PHE A 211 25.33 -2.79 -4.66
CA PHE A 211 24.35 -1.81 -5.12
C PHE A 211 24.91 -0.95 -6.27
N ARG A 212 26.12 -0.41 -6.10
CA ARG A 212 26.80 0.39 -7.14
C ARG A 212 27.03 -0.43 -8.41
N LYS A 213 27.62 -1.62 -8.28
CA LYS A 213 27.86 -2.54 -9.40
C LYS A 213 26.56 -2.93 -10.11
N TYR A 214 25.48 -3.11 -9.36
CA TYR A 214 24.17 -3.43 -9.91
C TYR A 214 23.63 -2.29 -10.80
N TRP A 215 23.77 -1.03 -10.39
CA TRP A 215 23.37 0.11 -11.22
C TRP A 215 24.31 0.39 -12.40
N GLU A 216 25.61 0.12 -12.25
CA GLU A 216 26.59 0.20 -13.34
C GLU A 216 26.36 -0.84 -14.43
N THR A 217 26.15 -2.10 -14.03
CA THR A 217 26.05 -3.24 -14.95
C THR A 217 24.62 -3.56 -15.37
N GLY A 218 23.64 -3.23 -14.52
CA GLY A 218 22.24 -3.64 -14.66
C GLY A 218 21.96 -5.08 -14.21
N THR A 219 22.91 -5.77 -13.56
CA THR A 219 22.82 -7.19 -13.20
C THR A 219 23.42 -7.46 -11.82
N THR A 220 23.15 -8.65 -11.26
CA THR A 220 23.85 -9.15 -10.07
C THR A 220 25.00 -10.11 -10.42
N PHE A 221 25.47 -10.14 -11.67
CA PHE A 221 26.52 -11.06 -12.08
C PHE A 221 27.90 -10.65 -11.57
N SER A 222 28.73 -11.66 -11.25
CA SER A 222 30.13 -11.45 -10.85
C SER A 222 31.09 -11.57 -12.04
N ARG A 223 30.85 -12.51 -12.95
CA ARG A 223 31.74 -12.85 -14.05
C ARG A 223 31.60 -11.87 -15.21
N VAL A 224 32.72 -11.52 -15.82
CA VAL A 224 32.79 -10.55 -16.92
C VAL A 224 32.05 -11.07 -18.15
N GLU A 225 32.11 -12.38 -18.41
CA GLU A 225 31.43 -13.02 -19.54
C GLU A 225 29.91 -12.89 -19.42
N ASP A 226 29.36 -13.16 -18.24
CA ASP A 226 27.92 -13.08 -17.97
C ASP A 226 27.42 -11.63 -18.08
N ILE A 227 28.16 -10.67 -17.52
CA ILE A 227 27.86 -9.23 -17.66
C ILE A 227 27.86 -8.81 -19.13
N LYS A 228 28.83 -9.27 -19.92
CA LYS A 228 28.91 -8.95 -21.37
C LYS A 228 27.78 -9.60 -22.17
N SER A 229 27.24 -10.72 -21.72
CA SER A 229 26.11 -11.40 -22.38
C SER A 229 24.77 -10.70 -22.14
N ALA A 230 24.62 -9.97 -21.04
CA ALA A 230 23.41 -9.22 -20.68
C ALA A 230 23.30 -7.90 -21.48
N THR A 231 23.02 -8.03 -22.77
CA THR A 231 22.98 -6.90 -23.71
C THR A 231 21.59 -6.28 -23.87
N ASN A 232 20.52 -7.04 -23.60
CA ASN A 232 19.15 -6.60 -23.78
C ASN A 232 18.66 -5.86 -22.54
N ILE A 233 17.93 -4.76 -22.73
CA ILE A 233 17.19 -4.13 -21.63
C ILE A 233 15.98 -5.01 -21.32
N ASN A 234 15.76 -5.25 -20.03
CA ASN A 234 14.59 -5.96 -19.57
C ASN A 234 13.34 -5.07 -19.77
N PRO A 235 12.39 -5.45 -20.65
CA PRO A 235 11.25 -4.59 -20.99
C PRO A 235 10.29 -4.39 -19.81
N THR A 236 10.34 -5.25 -18.80
CA THR A 236 9.52 -5.11 -17.58
C THR A 236 9.89 -3.91 -16.71
N PHE A 237 11.00 -3.22 -17.01
CA PHE A 237 11.43 -1.99 -16.33
C PHE A 237 11.12 -0.70 -17.10
N LEU A 238 10.47 -0.79 -18.27
CA LEU A 238 10.33 0.34 -19.21
C LEU A 238 8.93 0.93 -19.30
N TYR A 239 7.89 0.16 -18.95
CA TYR A 239 6.50 0.57 -19.10
C TYR A 239 5.90 0.70 -17.71
N SER A 240 5.44 1.90 -17.36
CA SER A 240 4.82 2.24 -16.08
C SER A 240 3.75 3.33 -16.30
N LEU A 241 3.12 3.81 -15.23
CA LEU A 241 2.24 4.98 -15.28
C LEU A 241 2.94 6.25 -15.81
N SER A 242 4.28 6.31 -15.75
CA SER A 242 5.07 7.40 -16.35
C SER A 242 5.28 7.25 -17.87
N GLY A 243 4.72 6.21 -18.49
CA GLY A 243 4.86 5.92 -19.92
C GLY A 243 6.03 5.00 -20.26
N GLU A 244 6.57 5.12 -21.47
CA GLU A 244 7.75 4.37 -21.95
C GLU A 244 9.04 5.09 -21.53
N GLU A 245 9.51 4.81 -20.33
CA GLU A 245 10.75 5.35 -19.78
C GLU A 245 11.40 4.36 -18.80
N PHE A 246 12.73 4.27 -18.83
CA PHE A 246 13.49 3.65 -17.75
C PHE A 246 13.55 4.60 -16.55
N ASN A 247 12.65 4.43 -15.59
CA ASN A 247 12.57 5.26 -14.38
C ASN A 247 12.34 4.44 -13.09
N PRO A 248 13.08 3.34 -12.85
CA PRO A 248 13.02 2.67 -11.55
C PRO A 248 13.55 3.60 -10.45
N HIS A 249 12.91 3.58 -9.28
CA HIS A 249 13.32 4.40 -8.13
C HIS A 249 14.82 4.21 -7.84
N TYR A 250 15.52 5.30 -7.50
CA TYR A 250 16.97 5.30 -7.34
C TYR A 250 17.49 4.38 -6.23
N GLY A 251 16.63 3.95 -5.30
CA GLY A 251 16.98 2.99 -4.23
C GLY A 251 16.80 1.51 -4.61
N MET A 252 16.50 1.19 -5.87
CA MET A 252 16.18 -0.17 -6.31
C MET A 252 17.41 -1.08 -6.34
N PHE A 253 17.32 -2.20 -5.64
CA PHE A 253 18.28 -3.29 -5.59
C PHE A 253 17.57 -4.54 -5.03
N PRO A 254 18.00 -5.77 -5.35
CA PRO A 254 17.44 -7.01 -4.77
C PRO A 254 17.71 -7.17 -3.24
N GLN A 255 17.24 -6.22 -2.43
CA GLN A 255 17.41 -6.16 -0.96
C GLN A 255 16.29 -6.85 -0.17
N GLY A 256 15.34 -7.47 -0.87
CA GLY A 256 14.15 -8.13 -0.28
C GLY A 256 14.42 -9.39 0.54
N PHE A 257 15.68 -9.77 0.75
CA PHE A 257 16.10 -11.04 1.34
C PHE A 257 16.81 -10.85 2.68
N HIS A 258 16.79 -11.87 3.54
CA HIS A 258 17.40 -11.80 4.87
C HIS A 258 18.90 -12.09 4.79
N LEU A 259 19.72 -11.04 4.81
CA LEU A 259 21.16 -11.13 4.56
C LEU A 259 22.00 -11.55 5.77
N ILE A 260 21.40 -11.76 6.94
CA ILE A 260 22.15 -12.07 8.16
C ILE A 260 23.03 -13.34 8.01
N SER A 261 22.55 -14.35 7.27
CA SER A 261 23.28 -15.60 7.01
C SER A 261 24.50 -15.43 6.10
N ALA A 262 24.61 -14.33 5.36
CA ALA A 262 25.80 -14.03 4.57
C ALA A 262 26.99 -13.59 5.44
N TYR A 263 26.73 -13.19 6.69
CA TYR A 263 27.72 -12.63 7.61
C TYR A 263 27.83 -13.41 8.93
N ALA A 264 26.86 -14.27 9.23
CA ALA A 264 26.88 -15.14 10.40
C ALA A 264 27.37 -16.56 10.03
N PRO A 265 28.18 -17.21 10.88
CA PRO A 265 28.44 -18.64 10.72
C PRO A 265 27.18 -19.43 11.06
N ILE A 266 26.58 -20.09 10.07
CA ILE A 266 25.40 -20.95 10.25
C ILE A 266 25.79 -22.40 9.97
N THR A 267 25.48 -23.30 10.90
CA THR A 267 25.79 -24.73 10.77
C THR A 267 24.89 -25.43 9.74
N SER A 268 23.62 -25.04 9.67
CA SER A 268 22.63 -25.57 8.72
C SER A 268 21.61 -24.50 8.38
N ASP A 269 21.39 -24.24 7.09
CA ASP A 269 20.36 -23.30 6.61
C ASP A 269 19.16 -24.08 6.05
N PRO A 270 17.93 -23.87 6.57
CA PRO A 270 16.72 -24.48 6.03
C PRO A 270 16.47 -24.16 4.54
N ALA A 271 17.01 -23.05 4.03
CA ALA A 271 16.90 -22.69 2.61
C ALA A 271 17.78 -23.56 1.69
N GLY A 272 18.63 -24.45 2.25
CA GLY A 272 19.43 -25.42 1.52
C GLY A 272 20.91 -25.04 1.39
N PRO A 273 21.65 -25.51 0.39
CA PRO A 273 23.04 -25.11 0.17
C PRO A 273 23.16 -23.73 -0.47
N VAL A 274 24.15 -22.95 -0.04
CA VAL A 274 24.45 -21.62 -0.60
C VAL A 274 25.13 -21.81 -1.98
N PRO A 275 24.68 -21.12 -3.05
CA PRO A 275 25.38 -21.09 -4.32
C PRO A 275 26.83 -20.65 -4.16
N ASN A 276 27.78 -21.29 -4.84
CA ASN A 276 29.19 -20.93 -4.76
C ASN A 276 29.54 -19.85 -5.81
N THR A 277 29.03 -18.63 -5.64
CA THR A 277 29.50 -17.46 -6.41
C THR A 277 30.37 -16.53 -5.56
N ASP A 278 31.07 -15.59 -6.20
CA ASP A 278 32.01 -14.68 -5.51
C ASP A 278 31.34 -13.67 -4.54
N SER A 279 30.00 -13.62 -4.46
CA SER A 279 29.27 -12.66 -3.61
C SER A 279 28.34 -13.34 -2.59
N PRO A 280 28.76 -13.48 -1.31
CA PRO A 280 27.95 -14.13 -0.28
C PRO A 280 26.53 -13.57 -0.11
N PRO A 281 26.31 -12.23 -0.11
CA PRO A 281 24.95 -11.69 0.00
C PRO A 281 24.04 -12.08 -1.16
N ILE A 282 24.54 -12.04 -2.39
CA ILE A 282 23.76 -12.45 -3.58
C ILE A 282 23.49 -13.95 -3.57
N ASN A 283 24.44 -14.76 -3.11
CA ASN A 283 24.25 -16.21 -2.98
C ASN A 283 23.12 -16.54 -2.01
N VAL A 284 23.12 -15.92 -0.84
CA VAL A 284 22.06 -16.08 0.16
C VAL A 284 20.71 -15.62 -0.40
N SER A 285 20.65 -14.49 -1.09
CA SER A 285 19.42 -14.04 -1.72
C SER A 285 18.90 -15.03 -2.76
N LYS A 286 19.77 -15.56 -3.63
CA LYS A 286 19.39 -16.57 -4.64
C LYS A 286 18.93 -17.89 -4.01
N GLN A 287 19.60 -18.33 -2.95
CA GLN A 287 19.24 -19.51 -2.17
C GLN A 287 17.84 -19.37 -1.55
N GLN A 288 17.58 -18.24 -0.88
CA GLN A 288 16.27 -17.93 -0.31
C GLN A 288 15.19 -17.84 -1.38
N PHE A 289 15.45 -17.10 -2.47
CA PHE A 289 14.54 -17.02 -3.61
C PHE A 289 14.18 -18.41 -4.14
N ALA A 290 15.16 -19.29 -4.31
CA ALA A 290 14.92 -20.64 -4.79
C ALA A 290 14.08 -21.48 -3.83
N ALA A 291 14.34 -21.39 -2.52
CA ALA A 291 13.54 -22.06 -1.50
C ALA A 291 12.08 -21.55 -1.52
N TRP A 292 11.89 -20.23 -1.63
CA TRP A 292 10.56 -19.62 -1.63
C TRP A 292 9.77 -19.95 -2.91
N CYS A 293 10.43 -19.95 -4.07
CA CYS A 293 9.84 -20.38 -5.34
C CYS A 293 9.38 -21.84 -5.29
N LYS A 294 10.16 -22.74 -4.68
CA LYS A 294 9.77 -24.15 -4.50
C LYS A 294 8.57 -24.30 -3.57
N ALA A 295 8.54 -23.56 -2.47
CA ALA A 295 7.38 -23.56 -1.56
C ALA A 295 6.10 -23.09 -2.27
N PHE A 296 6.21 -22.03 -3.08
CA PHE A 296 5.11 -21.56 -3.92
C PHE A 296 4.64 -22.64 -4.91
N GLN A 297 5.56 -23.30 -5.61
CA GLN A 297 5.22 -24.39 -6.54
C GLN A 297 4.47 -25.52 -5.84
N ASN A 298 4.94 -25.96 -4.66
CA ASN A 298 4.27 -26.98 -3.87
C ASN A 298 2.84 -26.56 -3.49
N ALA A 299 2.69 -25.39 -2.88
CA ALA A 299 1.39 -24.86 -2.47
C ALA A 299 0.44 -24.62 -3.66
N ARG A 300 0.98 -24.31 -4.85
CA ARG A 300 0.22 -24.24 -6.09
C ARG A 300 -0.26 -25.62 -6.55
N THR A 301 0.58 -26.66 -6.46
CA THR A 301 0.18 -28.03 -6.82
C THR A 301 -0.85 -28.64 -5.87
N THR A 302 -0.90 -28.19 -4.62
CA THR A 302 -1.87 -28.62 -3.60
C THR A 302 -3.11 -27.73 -3.52
N ASP A 303 -3.27 -26.79 -4.46
CA ASP A 303 -4.41 -25.84 -4.56
C ASP A 303 -4.62 -24.99 -3.29
N LYS A 304 -3.51 -24.61 -2.64
CA LYS A 304 -3.51 -23.84 -1.39
C LYS A 304 -3.37 -22.34 -1.58
N ILE A 305 -3.26 -21.85 -2.81
CA ILE A 305 -3.01 -20.43 -3.10
C ILE A 305 -4.05 -19.86 -4.06
N THR A 306 -4.64 -18.74 -3.69
CA THR A 306 -5.37 -17.83 -4.57
C THR A 306 -4.77 -16.43 -4.45
N ILE A 307 -4.59 -15.73 -5.57
CA ILE A 307 -4.08 -14.35 -5.62
C ILE A 307 -5.03 -13.53 -6.49
N ARG A 308 -5.57 -12.45 -5.93
CA ARG A 308 -6.53 -11.54 -6.55
C ARG A 308 -5.85 -10.20 -6.80
N LEU A 309 -6.02 -9.64 -7.99
CA LEU A 309 -5.24 -8.51 -8.45
C LEU A 309 -6.17 -7.32 -8.69
N PHE A 310 -5.83 -6.16 -8.12
CA PHE A 310 -6.48 -4.89 -8.35
C PHE A 310 -5.47 -3.79 -8.65
N ALA A 311 -5.61 -3.15 -9.80
CA ALA A 311 -4.81 -1.99 -10.19
C ALA A 311 -5.56 -0.68 -9.88
N GLY A 312 -5.18 0.02 -8.80
CA GLY A 312 -5.84 1.26 -8.39
C GLY A 312 -5.42 1.78 -7.02
N ASP A 313 -6.14 2.80 -6.55
CA ASP A 313 -5.91 3.43 -5.26
C ASP A 313 -6.32 2.52 -4.10
N ALA A 314 -5.43 2.43 -3.10
CA ALA A 314 -5.60 1.55 -1.95
C ALA A 314 -6.81 1.93 -1.07
N LEU A 315 -7.01 3.23 -0.81
CA LEU A 315 -8.15 3.70 -0.02
C LEU A 315 -9.45 3.46 -0.80
N ALA A 316 -9.45 3.76 -2.10
CA ALA A 316 -10.61 3.52 -2.97
C ALA A 316 -11.04 2.05 -2.98
N LEU A 317 -10.07 1.12 -3.07
CA LEU A 317 -10.37 -0.31 -2.97
C LEU A 317 -10.97 -0.67 -1.61
N CYS A 318 -10.39 -0.17 -0.51
CA CYS A 318 -10.90 -0.44 0.83
C CYS A 318 -12.36 0.02 0.98
N HIS A 319 -12.68 1.22 0.49
CA HIS A 319 -14.04 1.73 0.46
C HIS A 319 -14.97 0.89 -0.41
N ALA A 320 -14.50 0.45 -1.58
CA ALA A 320 -15.29 -0.38 -2.49
C ALA A 320 -15.62 -1.75 -1.85
N LEU A 321 -14.64 -2.38 -1.20
CA LEU A 321 -14.83 -3.63 -0.46
C LEU A 321 -15.80 -3.46 0.71
N TYR A 322 -15.70 -2.34 1.43
CA TYR A 322 -16.60 -2.03 2.53
C TYR A 322 -18.04 -1.77 2.04
N VAL A 323 -18.21 -1.05 0.93
CA VAL A 323 -19.53 -0.85 0.32
C VAL A 323 -20.13 -2.20 -0.07
N LEU A 324 -19.39 -3.04 -0.79
CA LEU A 324 -19.82 -4.39 -1.14
C LEU A 324 -20.22 -5.21 0.11
N GLN A 325 -19.44 -5.14 1.18
CA GLN A 325 -19.73 -5.84 2.43
C GLN A 325 -21.07 -5.41 3.06
N VAL A 326 -21.41 -4.12 2.97
CA VAL A 326 -22.60 -3.55 3.64
C VAL A 326 -23.84 -3.59 2.75
N THR A 327 -23.69 -3.42 1.44
CA THR A 327 -24.82 -3.30 0.51
C THR A 327 -25.05 -4.54 -0.34
N ASP A 328 -24.10 -5.49 -0.36
CA ASP A 328 -24.08 -6.64 -1.26
C ASP A 328 -24.15 -6.25 -2.76
N ASP A 329 -23.78 -4.99 -3.08
CA ASP A 329 -23.81 -4.45 -4.44
C ASP A 329 -22.39 -4.33 -4.99
N PRO A 330 -22.04 -5.02 -6.09
CA PRO A 330 -20.74 -4.87 -6.75
C PRO A 330 -20.53 -3.49 -7.41
N SER A 331 -21.58 -2.70 -7.61
CA SER A 331 -21.55 -1.38 -8.26
C SER A 331 -21.31 -0.26 -7.24
N THR A 332 -20.04 0.00 -6.95
CA THR A 332 -19.69 0.87 -5.79
C THR A 332 -19.78 2.37 -6.06
N ASN A 333 -19.84 2.81 -7.32
CA ASN A 333 -19.74 4.21 -7.75
C ASN A 333 -18.43 4.93 -7.32
N ILE A 334 -17.44 4.19 -6.82
CA ILE A 334 -16.15 4.74 -6.36
C ILE A 334 -15.17 4.75 -7.53
N PHE A 335 -14.47 5.85 -7.75
CA PHE A 335 -13.42 5.94 -8.77
C PHE A 335 -12.15 5.20 -8.35
N ALA A 336 -11.50 4.52 -9.30
CA ALA A 336 -10.34 3.68 -9.06
C ALA A 336 -9.05 4.43 -8.69
N GLY A 337 -9.03 5.77 -8.74
CA GLY A 337 -7.86 6.56 -8.41
C GLY A 337 -7.93 7.99 -8.93
N ALA A 338 -7.00 8.83 -8.48
CA ALA A 338 -6.89 10.22 -8.90
C ALA A 338 -6.67 10.29 -10.41
N TYR A 339 -7.33 11.25 -11.08
CA TYR A 339 -7.26 11.45 -12.53
C TYR A 339 -7.69 10.23 -13.37
N ARG A 340 -8.43 9.27 -12.78
CA ARG A 340 -9.02 8.13 -13.49
C ARG A 340 -10.54 8.28 -13.53
N THR A 341 -11.13 7.99 -14.69
CA THR A 341 -12.60 8.06 -14.89
C THR A 341 -13.28 6.72 -14.63
N ASN A 342 -12.52 5.63 -14.51
CA ASN A 342 -13.07 4.31 -14.28
C ASN A 342 -13.55 4.16 -12.84
N GLN A 343 -14.77 3.64 -12.68
CA GLN A 343 -15.32 3.23 -11.39
C GLN A 343 -14.95 1.78 -11.08
N ILE A 344 -14.85 1.47 -9.79
CA ILE A 344 -14.56 0.14 -9.26
C ILE A 344 -15.86 -0.67 -9.28
N HIS A 345 -15.87 -1.73 -10.09
CA HIS A 345 -16.97 -2.68 -10.16
C HIS A 345 -16.47 -4.06 -9.76
N LEU A 346 -16.95 -4.55 -8.62
CA LEU A 346 -16.45 -5.75 -7.95
C LEU A 346 -17.12 -7.06 -8.43
N GLY A 347 -17.86 -7.03 -9.55
CA GLY A 347 -18.51 -8.21 -10.11
C GLY A 347 -17.57 -9.41 -10.33
N PRO A 348 -16.36 -9.23 -10.90
CA PRO A 348 -15.37 -10.31 -11.01
C PRO A 348 -14.89 -10.84 -9.66
N HIS A 349 -14.74 -9.96 -8.67
CA HIS A 349 -14.38 -10.34 -7.30
C HIS A 349 -15.45 -11.23 -6.66
N VAL A 350 -16.72 -10.82 -6.74
CA VAL A 350 -17.87 -11.58 -6.22
C VAL A 350 -18.02 -12.92 -6.94
N SER A 351 -17.91 -12.93 -8.28
CA SER A 351 -18.05 -14.15 -9.08
C SER A 351 -16.97 -15.20 -8.80
N ALA A 352 -15.84 -14.78 -8.23
CA ALA A 352 -14.72 -15.64 -7.86
C ALA A 352 -14.65 -15.88 -6.34
N ASP A 353 -15.76 -15.70 -5.62
CA ASP A 353 -15.86 -15.86 -4.16
C ASP A 353 -14.79 -15.07 -3.39
N GLY A 354 -14.60 -13.80 -3.78
CA GLY A 354 -13.60 -12.92 -3.19
C GLY A 354 -13.96 -12.46 -1.77
N PRO A 355 -12.99 -12.45 -0.82
CA PRO A 355 -13.25 -11.98 0.53
C PRO A 355 -13.49 -10.46 0.58
N THR A 356 -14.38 -10.04 1.47
CA THR A 356 -14.61 -8.62 1.83
C THR A 356 -14.10 -8.29 3.22
N SER A 357 -13.67 -9.30 3.99
CA SER A 357 -13.03 -9.14 5.29
C SER A 357 -11.81 -10.05 5.41
N PHE A 358 -10.78 -9.60 6.11
CA PHE A 358 -9.44 -10.19 6.08
C PHE A 358 -8.92 -10.49 7.48
N HIS A 359 -8.12 -11.55 7.59
CA HIS A 359 -7.37 -11.83 8.83
C HIS A 359 -6.13 -10.93 8.90
N VAL A 360 -5.54 -10.59 7.76
CA VAL A 360 -4.35 -9.76 7.69
C VAL A 360 -4.58 -8.64 6.69
N ILE A 361 -4.26 -7.42 7.09
CA ILE A 361 -4.12 -6.30 6.17
C ILE A 361 -2.69 -5.79 6.30
N ASP A 362 -1.93 -5.78 5.22
CA ASP A 362 -0.61 -5.16 5.16
C ASP A 362 -0.69 -3.90 4.30
N THR A 363 -0.18 -2.78 4.80
CA THR A 363 -0.22 -1.51 4.07
C THR A 363 1.09 -1.13 3.41
N SER A 364 2.10 -2.02 3.42
CA SER A 364 3.46 -1.69 2.98
C SER A 364 3.90 -0.33 3.58
N ASN A 365 4.74 0.41 2.87
CA ASN A 365 5.17 1.76 3.23
C ASN A 365 4.17 2.88 2.84
N LEU A 366 2.90 2.56 2.57
CA LEU A 366 1.90 3.58 2.20
C LEU A 366 1.65 4.61 3.30
N ALA A 367 2.00 4.33 4.56
CA ALA A 367 1.85 5.30 5.64
C ALA A 367 2.72 6.55 5.44
N ASP A 368 3.82 6.47 4.68
CA ASP A 368 4.67 7.62 4.36
C ASP A 368 3.99 8.60 3.39
N THR A 369 3.08 8.12 2.54
CA THR A 369 2.40 8.93 1.53
C THR A 369 0.96 9.22 1.92
N ILE A 370 0.21 8.23 2.40
CA ILE A 370 -1.23 8.31 2.64
C ILE A 370 -1.58 8.68 4.09
N SER A 371 -0.64 8.60 5.04
CA SER A 371 -0.84 8.67 6.50
C SER A 371 -1.44 7.41 7.13
N ILE A 372 -0.94 7.10 8.34
CA ILE A 372 -1.44 6.02 9.21
C ILE A 372 -2.94 6.20 9.50
N LEU A 373 -3.39 7.44 9.79
CA LEU A 373 -4.78 7.66 10.19
C LEU A 373 -5.77 7.31 9.06
N ASN A 374 -5.45 7.68 7.82
CA ASN A 374 -6.28 7.32 6.67
C ASN A 374 -6.35 5.81 6.47
N LEU A 375 -5.23 5.12 6.63
CA LEU A 375 -5.16 3.66 6.54
C LEU A 375 -6.01 3.01 7.65
N LEU A 376 -5.90 3.47 8.90
CA LEU A 376 -6.73 2.95 10.00
C LEU A 376 -8.23 3.14 9.72
N ILE A 377 -8.64 4.33 9.28
CA ILE A 377 -10.05 4.63 8.96
C ILE A 377 -10.58 3.73 7.84
N ALA A 378 -9.79 3.53 6.78
CA ALA A 378 -10.21 2.77 5.61
C ALA A 378 -10.23 1.24 5.83
N THR A 379 -9.38 0.74 6.73
CA THR A 379 -9.17 -0.71 6.91
C THR A 379 -9.87 -1.32 8.11
N GLU A 380 -10.26 -0.50 9.10
CA GLU A 380 -10.89 -0.98 10.34
C GLU A 380 -12.10 -1.90 10.09
N GLY A 381 -13.02 -1.49 9.21
CA GLY A 381 -14.21 -2.28 8.90
C GLY A 381 -13.97 -3.53 8.04
N LEU A 382 -12.75 -3.71 7.52
CA LEU A 382 -12.36 -4.85 6.68
C LEU A 382 -11.64 -5.95 7.46
N LEU A 383 -11.35 -5.74 8.74
CA LEU A 383 -10.76 -6.77 9.60
C LEU A 383 -11.83 -7.71 10.12
N LYS A 384 -11.53 -9.01 10.16
CA LYS A 384 -12.41 -9.99 10.81
C LYS A 384 -12.41 -9.80 12.33
N GLU A 385 -13.49 -10.20 13.00
CA GLU A 385 -13.71 -9.91 14.43
C GLU A 385 -12.66 -10.53 15.37
N GLN A 386 -12.10 -11.69 15.02
CA GLN A 386 -11.16 -12.43 15.87
C GLN A 386 -9.83 -12.67 15.17
N HIS A 387 -8.75 -12.52 15.95
CA HIS A 387 -7.38 -12.85 15.55
C HIS A 387 -6.89 -12.17 14.25
N SER A 388 -7.48 -11.01 13.92
CA SER A 388 -7.05 -10.21 12.78
C SER A 388 -5.95 -9.21 13.15
N VAL A 389 -5.06 -8.92 12.21
CA VAL A 389 -3.99 -7.95 12.36
C VAL A 389 -3.91 -7.00 11.18
N LEU A 390 -3.58 -5.75 11.47
CA LEU A 390 -3.23 -4.74 10.48
C LEU A 390 -1.77 -4.36 10.69
N TYR A 391 -1.00 -4.30 9.61
CA TYR A 391 0.39 -3.86 9.64
C TYR A 391 0.53 -2.52 8.92
N THR A 392 1.12 -1.55 9.61
CA THR A 392 1.56 -0.29 9.01
C THR A 392 3.07 -0.20 9.02
N GLU A 393 3.68 0.27 7.95
CA GLU A 393 5.13 0.44 7.83
C GLU A 393 5.46 1.85 7.33
N THR A 394 6.52 2.45 7.87
CA THR A 394 7.06 3.75 7.45
C THR A 394 8.56 3.62 7.24
N LEU A 395 9.12 4.34 6.27
CA LEU A 395 10.56 4.43 6.01
C LEU A 395 11.10 5.85 6.20
N ILE A 396 10.22 6.85 6.22
CA ILE A 396 10.60 8.26 6.30
C ILE A 396 10.26 8.77 7.71
N PRO A 397 11.21 9.34 8.47
CA PRO A 397 10.92 9.91 9.79
C PRO A 397 9.97 11.12 9.66
N SER A 398 9.19 11.37 10.72
CA SER A 398 8.35 12.56 10.87
C SER A 398 8.85 13.43 12.02
N GLY A 399 8.77 14.75 11.89
CA GLY A 399 9.28 15.69 12.88
C GLY A 399 10.81 15.72 12.98
N GLN A 400 11.33 16.40 14.02
CA GLN A 400 12.78 16.55 14.24
C GLN A 400 13.43 15.32 14.91
N ASP A 401 12.64 14.52 15.62
CA ASP A 401 13.11 13.36 16.38
C ASP A 401 12.40 12.10 15.87
N ALA A 402 13.13 11.30 15.09
CA ALA A 402 12.62 10.07 14.50
C ALA A 402 12.03 9.10 15.54
N THR A 403 12.51 9.13 16.80
CA THR A 403 12.00 8.26 17.87
C THR A 403 10.64 8.68 18.42
N LYS A 404 10.16 9.87 18.04
CA LYS A 404 8.86 10.42 18.42
C LYS A 404 7.90 10.56 17.25
N SER A 405 8.30 10.14 16.05
CA SER A 405 7.49 10.28 14.84
C SER A 405 6.15 9.56 14.95
N PHE A 406 6.08 8.39 15.60
CA PHE A 406 4.90 7.56 15.53
C PHE A 406 3.62 8.21 16.09
N PRO A 407 3.57 8.74 17.34
CA PRO A 407 2.39 9.45 17.84
C PRO A 407 2.00 10.68 17.03
N GLU A 408 2.94 11.30 16.32
CA GLU A 408 2.69 12.49 15.49
C GLU A 408 1.90 12.14 14.22
N ARG A 409 1.89 10.88 13.77
CA ARG A 409 1.30 10.44 12.49
C ARG A 409 -0.22 10.23 12.48
N PHE A 410 -0.86 10.09 13.65
CA PHE A 410 -2.31 9.82 13.74
C PHE A 410 -3.08 10.86 14.57
N CYS A 411 -2.49 12.05 14.74
CA CYS A 411 -3.15 13.25 15.26
C CYS A 411 -3.73 13.12 16.69
N THR A 412 -3.35 12.10 17.47
CA THR A 412 -3.80 11.91 18.85
C THR A 412 -2.84 10.99 19.63
N ASP A 413 -3.17 10.62 20.86
CA ASP A 413 -2.41 9.65 21.65
C ASP A 413 -2.89 8.20 21.42
N VAL A 414 -2.01 7.24 21.74
CA VAL A 414 -2.25 5.80 21.52
C VAL A 414 -3.53 5.29 22.21
N PRO A 415 -3.77 5.56 23.52
CA PRO A 415 -5.03 5.17 24.17
C PRO A 415 -6.27 5.72 23.45
N THR A 416 -6.27 7.00 23.10
CA THR A 416 -7.42 7.64 22.45
C THR A 416 -7.73 7.01 21.10
N ILE A 417 -6.75 6.85 20.20
CA ILE A 417 -7.02 6.25 18.88
C ILE A 417 -7.46 4.78 18.99
N ALA A 418 -6.87 4.04 19.92
CA ALA A 418 -7.21 2.63 20.15
C ALA A 418 -8.65 2.45 20.64
N MET A 419 -9.14 3.34 21.49
CA MET A 419 -10.54 3.34 21.92
C MET A 419 -11.50 3.75 20.81
N LEU A 420 -11.15 4.76 20.01
CA LEU A 420 -12.01 5.33 18.98
C LEU A 420 -12.19 4.40 17.78
N LEU A 421 -11.10 3.78 17.31
CA LEU A 421 -11.11 2.91 16.13
C LEU A 421 -11.07 1.41 16.49
N GLY A 422 -10.89 1.05 17.76
CA GLY A 422 -10.76 -0.35 18.16
C GLY A 422 -9.51 -1.04 17.60
N LEU A 423 -8.48 -0.27 17.27
CA LEU A 423 -7.19 -0.76 16.77
C LEU A 423 -6.06 -0.23 17.64
N ALA A 424 -5.41 -1.15 18.34
CA ALA A 424 -4.36 -0.88 19.30
C ALA A 424 -2.98 -1.23 18.69
N PRO A 425 -2.00 -0.31 18.69
CA PRO A 425 -0.65 -0.61 18.26
C PRO A 425 0.06 -1.47 19.33
N ARG A 426 0.14 -2.78 19.10
CA ARG A 426 0.59 -3.78 20.09
C ARG A 426 1.96 -3.45 20.71
N PRO A 427 3.00 -3.03 19.96
CA PRO A 427 4.30 -2.73 20.55
C PRO A 427 4.27 -1.55 21.55
N TYR A 428 3.39 -0.56 21.31
CA TYR A 428 3.29 0.63 22.16
C TYR A 428 2.55 0.39 23.46
N ILE A 429 1.61 -0.55 23.45
CA ILE A 429 0.84 -0.95 24.65
C ILE A 429 1.63 -1.97 25.46
N SER A 430 2.16 -3.02 24.81
CA SER A 430 2.91 -4.08 25.49
C SER A 430 4.33 -3.69 25.91
N LYS A 431 4.86 -2.59 25.35
CA LYS A 431 6.28 -2.18 25.48
C LYS A 431 7.26 -3.26 25.02
N PHE A 432 6.81 -4.13 24.11
CA PHE A 432 7.57 -5.25 23.60
C PHE A 432 7.54 -5.31 22.07
N THR A 433 8.67 -5.61 21.46
CA THR A 433 8.79 -5.92 20.04
C THR A 433 9.85 -7.00 19.84
N THR A 434 9.66 -7.84 18.84
CA THR A 434 10.61 -8.87 18.41
C THR A 434 11.66 -8.32 17.44
N HIS A 435 11.47 -7.09 16.94
CA HIS A 435 12.33 -6.47 15.94
C HIS A 435 13.26 -5.44 16.57
N SER A 436 14.56 -5.55 16.29
CA SER A 436 15.54 -4.53 16.69
C SER A 436 15.42 -3.30 15.81
N ASN A 437 15.37 -2.11 16.43
CA ASN A 437 15.35 -0.82 15.73
C ASN A 437 16.65 -0.01 15.94
N VAL A 438 17.68 -0.60 16.54
CA VAL A 438 18.93 0.10 16.89
C VAL A 438 19.61 0.70 15.65
N HIS A 439 19.61 -0.04 14.54
CA HIS A 439 20.19 0.40 13.28
C HIS A 439 19.40 1.55 12.65
N GLU A 440 18.07 1.55 12.80
CA GLU A 440 17.21 2.63 12.30
C GLU A 440 17.43 3.94 13.07
N VAL A 441 17.68 3.88 14.38
CA VAL A 441 18.07 5.07 15.16
C VAL A 441 19.39 5.68 14.67
N LEU A 442 20.32 4.86 14.15
CA LEU A 442 21.57 5.34 13.56
C LEU A 442 21.35 5.86 12.13
N PHE A 443 20.57 5.15 11.32
CA PHE A 443 20.25 5.55 9.95
C PHE A 443 19.49 6.87 9.89
N SER A 444 18.61 7.15 10.85
CA SER A 444 17.86 8.42 10.90
C SER A 444 18.78 9.63 11.05
N ARG A 445 19.91 9.46 11.73
CA ARG A 445 20.93 10.51 11.90
C ARG A 445 21.81 10.73 10.67
N GLN A 446 21.93 9.72 9.80
CA GLN A 446 22.89 9.72 8.69
C GLN A 446 22.25 9.83 7.30
N SER A 447 21.03 9.32 7.13
CA SER A 447 20.39 9.10 5.83
C SER A 447 18.92 9.53 5.77
N SER A 448 18.43 10.19 6.83
CA SER A 448 17.01 10.60 6.97
C SER A 448 16.02 9.47 6.68
N GLN A 449 16.39 8.22 6.96
CA GLN A 449 15.52 7.05 6.91
C GLN A 449 15.30 6.52 8.31
N TYR A 450 14.08 6.09 8.60
CA TYR A 450 13.71 5.44 9.85
C TYR A 450 12.63 4.42 9.55
N HIS A 451 13.04 3.15 9.41
CA HIS A 451 12.12 2.06 9.19
C HIS A 451 11.40 1.68 10.49
N GLU A 452 10.08 1.77 10.49
CA GLU A 452 9.25 1.39 11.62
C GLU A 452 8.02 0.66 11.11
N ARG A 453 7.82 -0.56 11.62
CA ARG A 453 6.65 -1.39 11.34
C ARG A 453 5.89 -1.64 12.62
N VAL A 454 4.57 -1.45 12.57
CA VAL A 454 3.69 -1.55 13.73
C VAL A 454 2.53 -2.48 13.43
N THR A 455 2.36 -3.46 14.32
CA THR A 455 1.20 -4.37 14.34
C THR A 455 0.06 -3.73 15.13
N TRP A 456 -1.10 -3.64 14.50
CA TRP A 456 -2.36 -3.18 15.07
C TRP A 456 -3.31 -4.36 15.21
N SER A 457 -3.99 -4.45 16.34
CA SER A 457 -5.00 -5.48 16.58
C SER A 457 -6.12 -4.95 17.48
N SER A 458 -7.19 -5.73 17.63
CA SER A 458 -8.20 -5.42 18.65
C SER A 458 -7.55 -5.26 20.04
N PRO A 459 -7.88 -4.20 20.81
CA PRO A 459 -7.43 -4.04 22.19
C PRO A 459 -7.79 -5.22 23.10
N SER A 460 -8.89 -5.92 22.83
CA SER A 460 -9.34 -7.08 23.60
C SER A 460 -8.71 -8.41 23.15
N GLY A 461 -8.04 -8.44 21.99
CA GLY A 461 -7.57 -9.69 21.37
C GLY A 461 -6.45 -10.42 22.14
N GLY A 462 -5.79 -9.75 23.08
CA GLY A 462 -4.73 -10.33 23.92
C GLY A 462 -5.19 -10.83 25.29
N ASP A 463 -6.45 -10.58 25.67
CA ASP A 463 -6.97 -10.90 26.99
C ASP A 463 -8.20 -11.81 26.88
N LYS A 464 -8.04 -13.08 27.26
CA LYS A 464 -9.09 -14.10 27.31
C LYS A 464 -10.28 -13.73 28.22
N HIS A 465 -10.09 -12.81 29.15
CA HIS A 465 -11.15 -12.30 30.02
C HIS A 465 -11.89 -11.14 29.36
N ALA A 466 -11.20 -10.32 28.57
CA ALA A 466 -11.80 -9.23 27.79
C ALA A 466 -12.52 -9.72 26.53
N SER A 467 -12.07 -10.82 25.90
CA SER A 467 -12.67 -11.37 24.68
C SER A 467 -14.12 -11.85 24.84
N ASN A 468 -14.56 -12.09 26.08
CA ASN A 468 -15.91 -12.59 26.38
C ASN A 468 -16.90 -11.48 26.73
N THR A 469 -16.46 -10.21 26.72
CA THR A 469 -17.31 -9.07 27.09
C THR A 469 -17.27 -8.05 25.96
N GLU A 470 -18.41 -7.81 25.30
CA GLU A 470 -18.53 -6.69 24.37
C GLU A 470 -18.35 -5.38 25.16
N CYS A 471 -17.18 -4.78 25.04
CA CYS A 471 -16.86 -3.51 25.69
C CYS A 471 -17.09 -2.38 24.70
N THR A 472 -18.27 -1.76 24.76
CA THR A 472 -18.56 -0.54 24.00
C THR A 472 -18.07 0.67 24.77
N VAL A 473 -17.14 1.42 24.18
CA VAL A 473 -16.64 2.67 24.77
C VAL A 473 -17.77 3.70 24.73
N SER A 474 -17.97 4.40 25.85
CA SER A 474 -19.04 5.38 26.03
C SER A 474 -18.47 6.76 26.36
N PHE A 475 -19.05 7.81 25.76
CA PHE A 475 -18.69 9.21 26.04
C PHE A 475 -19.95 10.06 26.20
N ASP A 476 -19.85 11.17 26.92
CA ASP A 476 -20.82 12.26 26.79
C ASP A 476 -20.56 13.05 25.49
N ALA A 477 -21.59 13.72 24.96
CA ALA A 477 -21.47 14.41 23.67
C ALA A 477 -20.42 15.53 23.68
N VAL A 478 -20.24 16.23 24.80
CA VAL A 478 -19.28 17.34 24.93
C VAL A 478 -17.85 16.83 24.88
N THR A 479 -17.55 15.77 25.63
CA THR A 479 -16.23 15.14 25.63
C THR A 479 -15.88 14.59 24.27
N MET A 480 -16.80 13.87 23.62
CA MET A 480 -16.58 13.34 22.28
C MET A 480 -16.29 14.46 21.27
N ALA A 481 -17.10 15.53 21.28
CA ALA A 481 -16.88 16.67 20.38
C ALA A 481 -15.51 17.31 20.59
N ARG A 482 -15.07 17.49 21.85
CA ARG A 482 -13.75 18.06 22.16
C ARG A 482 -12.60 17.16 21.70
N VAL A 483 -12.73 15.84 21.85
CA VAL A 483 -11.74 14.87 21.37
C VAL A 483 -11.61 14.97 19.84
N LEU A 484 -12.73 14.90 19.12
CA LEU A 484 -12.76 15.01 17.66
C LEU A 484 -12.20 16.34 17.17
N TYR A 485 -12.52 17.43 17.87
CA TYR A 485 -11.98 18.75 17.55
C TYR A 485 -10.46 18.84 17.73
N ARG A 486 -9.89 18.23 18.78
CA ARG A 486 -8.43 18.19 18.97
C ARG A 486 -7.72 17.38 17.89
N ILE A 487 -8.35 16.30 17.40
CA ILE A 487 -7.84 15.53 16.27
C ILE A 487 -7.87 16.38 15.00
N TYR A 488 -9.02 17.01 14.72
CA TYR A 488 -9.20 17.93 13.60
C TYR A 488 -8.17 19.08 13.60
N ASP A 489 -7.93 19.68 14.77
CA ASP A 489 -6.97 20.77 14.95
C ASP A 489 -5.55 20.37 14.53
N LYS A 490 -5.16 19.12 14.82
CA LYS A 490 -3.87 18.54 14.43
C LYS A 490 -3.84 18.11 12.96
N MET A 491 -4.94 17.59 12.41
CA MET A 491 -5.04 17.24 10.98
C MET A 491 -4.77 18.45 10.09
N PHE A 492 -5.26 19.63 10.48
CA PHE A 492 -5.12 20.87 9.72
C PHE A 492 -4.16 21.88 10.37
N ALA A 493 -3.14 21.37 11.08
CA ALA A 493 -2.13 22.22 11.70
C ALA A 493 -1.39 23.10 10.67
N ASN A 494 -1.23 22.62 9.44
CA ASN A 494 -0.64 23.36 8.32
C ASN A 494 -1.47 24.58 7.86
N GLU A 495 -2.74 24.67 8.22
CA GLU A 495 -3.62 25.81 7.87
C GLU A 495 -3.55 26.96 8.90
N LYS A 496 -2.83 26.79 10.02
CA LYS A 496 -2.67 27.81 11.07
C LYS A 496 -1.64 28.86 10.69
N LEU A 497 -1.99 30.14 10.91
CA LEU A 497 -1.09 31.26 10.59
C LEU A 497 0.28 31.14 11.30
N SER A 498 0.31 30.71 12.56
CA SER A 498 1.55 30.51 13.31
C SER A 498 2.51 29.54 12.62
N ASN A 499 1.98 28.45 12.05
CA ASN A 499 2.77 27.41 11.40
C ASN A 499 3.23 27.85 10.01
N LEU A 500 2.38 28.56 9.27
CA LEU A 500 2.74 29.19 7.99
C LEU A 500 3.88 30.22 8.13
N VAL A 501 3.95 30.91 9.28
CA VAL A 501 5.02 31.87 9.57
C VAL A 501 6.31 31.16 9.99
N ALA A 502 6.20 30.08 10.77
CA ALA A 502 7.33 29.31 11.27
C ALA A 502 8.02 28.45 10.17
N SER A 503 7.29 28.08 9.12
CA SER A 503 7.72 27.17 8.05
C SER A 503 8.55 27.82 6.93
N ARG A 504 9.13 29.01 7.14
CA ARG A 504 9.96 29.72 6.13
C ARG A 504 11.31 29.04 5.82
N SER A 505 11.62 27.91 6.44
CA SER A 505 12.79 27.10 6.10
C SER A 505 12.47 26.10 4.98
N PRO A 506 13.46 25.65 4.19
CA PRO A 506 13.23 24.60 3.18
C PRO A 506 12.60 23.32 3.76
N ALA A 507 12.95 22.94 4.99
CA ALA A 507 12.36 21.79 5.68
C ALA A 507 10.89 22.04 6.05
N GLY A 508 10.55 23.24 6.54
CA GLY A 508 9.17 23.62 6.85
C GLY A 508 8.28 23.70 5.59
N ILE A 509 8.83 24.09 4.45
CA ILE A 509 8.12 24.07 3.17
C ILE A 509 7.83 22.64 2.70
N LEU A 510 8.78 21.72 2.88
CA LEU A 510 8.60 20.31 2.55
C LEU A 510 7.54 19.66 3.45
N GLU A 511 7.57 19.95 4.75
CA GLU A 511 6.56 19.49 5.71
C GLU A 511 5.17 20.03 5.37
N MET A 512 5.06 21.30 4.96
CA MET A 512 3.80 21.87 4.47
C MET A 512 3.28 21.23 3.17
N SER A 513 4.16 20.61 2.37
CA SER A 513 3.75 19.91 1.15
C SER A 513 3.12 18.54 1.42
N GLN A 514 3.29 18.01 2.64
CA GLN A 514 2.72 16.73 3.10
C GLN A 514 1.33 16.95 3.73
N VAL A 515 0.35 17.21 2.87
CA VAL A 515 -1.06 17.29 3.23
C VAL A 515 -1.67 15.91 3.05
N HIS A 516 -2.10 15.29 4.14
CA HIS A 516 -2.69 13.94 4.09
C HIS A 516 -4.21 13.95 4.20
N PHE A 517 -4.81 15.09 4.57
CA PHE A 517 -6.20 15.12 5.03
C PHE A 517 -7.05 16.09 4.23
N LEU A 518 -8.28 15.66 3.93
CA LEU A 518 -9.35 16.47 3.37
C LEU A 518 -10.51 16.56 4.38
N ARG A 519 -11.47 17.45 4.16
CA ARG A 519 -12.68 17.49 4.98
C ARG A 519 -13.51 16.19 4.83
N GLU A 520 -13.43 15.51 3.69
CA GLU A 520 -13.96 14.15 3.49
C GLU A 520 -13.36 13.17 4.52
N THR A 521 -12.06 13.28 4.82
CA THR A 521 -11.39 12.42 5.81
C THR A 521 -11.98 12.60 7.20
N VAL A 522 -12.33 13.83 7.56
CA VAL A 522 -12.95 14.14 8.86
C VAL A 522 -14.32 13.48 8.96
N ALA A 523 -15.15 13.60 7.91
CA ALA A 523 -16.44 12.93 7.86
C ALA A 523 -16.29 11.39 7.95
N MET A 524 -15.32 10.82 7.25
CA MET A 524 -15.01 9.39 7.35
C MET A 524 -14.58 8.98 8.76
N LEU A 525 -13.74 9.76 9.42
CA LEU A 525 -13.32 9.53 10.81
C LEU A 525 -14.54 9.53 11.74
N PHE A 526 -15.41 10.53 11.65
CA PHE A 526 -16.65 10.59 12.43
C PHE A 526 -17.53 9.36 12.18
N ARG A 527 -17.66 8.94 10.91
CA ARG A 527 -18.45 7.78 10.54
C ARG A 527 -17.88 6.48 11.10
N ALA A 528 -16.55 6.30 11.05
CA ALA A 528 -15.87 5.14 11.63
C ALA A 528 -16.11 5.08 13.15
N ILE A 529 -15.93 6.20 13.85
CA ILE A 529 -16.12 6.28 15.31
C ILE A 529 -17.59 6.08 15.69
N GLN A 530 -18.53 6.65 14.93
CA GLN A 530 -19.97 6.51 15.18
C GLN A 530 -20.45 5.06 15.19
N ARG A 531 -19.83 4.17 14.41
CA ARG A 531 -20.18 2.74 14.37
C ARG A 531 -19.75 1.98 15.63
N ARG A 532 -18.80 2.53 16.39
CA ARG A 532 -18.14 1.83 17.50
C ARG A 532 -18.46 2.41 18.87
N VAL A 533 -18.76 3.70 18.93
CA VAL A 533 -18.84 4.45 20.18
C VAL A 533 -20.28 4.80 20.55
N HIS A 534 -20.63 4.56 21.81
CA HIS A 534 -21.91 4.94 22.37
C HIS A 534 -21.87 6.35 22.98
N ILE A 535 -22.94 7.12 22.80
CA ILE A 535 -23.11 8.46 23.39
C ILE A 535 -24.15 8.37 24.51
N THR A 536 -23.73 8.70 25.74
CA THR A 536 -24.55 8.52 26.96
C THR A 536 -25.42 9.73 27.29
N ASP A 537 -24.91 10.95 27.06
CA ASP A 537 -25.64 12.21 27.24
C ASP A 537 -25.58 13.02 25.94
N GLY A 538 -26.71 13.07 25.23
CA GLY A 538 -26.84 13.68 23.90
C GLY A 538 -26.88 12.65 22.77
N ASN A 539 -26.53 13.07 21.55
CA ASN A 539 -26.45 12.21 20.37
C ASN A 539 -25.39 12.73 19.38
N TRP A 540 -25.18 12.00 18.28
CA TRP A 540 -24.20 12.39 17.26
C TRP A 540 -24.50 13.74 16.61
N ILE A 541 -25.76 14.16 16.51
CA ILE A 541 -26.12 15.51 16.02
C ILE A 541 -25.62 16.57 17.01
N THR A 542 -25.76 16.33 18.31
CA THR A 542 -25.20 17.19 19.37
C THR A 542 -23.68 17.26 19.29
N VAL A 543 -23.00 16.11 19.13
CA VAL A 543 -21.54 16.04 18.97
C VAL A 543 -21.08 16.90 17.80
N VAL A 544 -21.69 16.72 16.63
CA VAL A 544 -21.37 17.47 15.41
C VAL A 544 -21.66 18.97 15.59
N GLY A 545 -22.77 19.33 16.23
CA GLY A 545 -23.12 20.72 16.52
C GLY A 545 -22.07 21.43 17.39
N ILE A 546 -21.64 20.77 18.48
CA ILE A 546 -20.59 21.30 19.37
C ILE A 546 -19.26 21.39 18.63
N PHE A 547 -18.91 20.38 17.82
CA PHE A 547 -17.71 20.40 16.97
C PHE A 547 -17.69 21.62 16.03
N PHE A 548 -18.78 21.87 15.30
CA PHE A 548 -18.86 23.04 14.41
C PHE A 548 -18.80 24.37 15.16
N GLN A 549 -19.41 24.46 16.35
CA GLN A 549 -19.28 25.65 17.18
C GLN A 549 -17.82 25.93 17.58
N MET A 550 -17.08 24.89 17.97
CA MET A 550 -15.64 25.03 18.28
C MET A 550 -14.84 25.43 17.04
N SER A 551 -15.10 24.83 15.88
CA SER A 551 -14.40 25.17 14.64
C SER A 551 -14.61 26.60 14.19
N MET A 552 -15.83 27.12 14.36
CA MET A 552 -16.17 28.51 14.00
C MET A 552 -15.67 29.54 15.01
N ALA A 553 -15.50 29.15 16.27
CA ALA A 553 -14.96 30.03 17.31
C ALA A 553 -13.43 30.20 17.20
N ASP A 554 -12.75 29.25 16.56
CA ASP A 554 -11.30 29.28 16.34
C ASP A 554 -10.95 30.19 15.15
N GLY A 555 -10.35 31.35 15.45
CA GLY A 555 -9.93 32.33 14.45
C GLY A 555 -8.51 32.11 13.91
N GLU A 556 -7.77 31.08 14.34
CA GLU A 556 -6.36 30.91 13.98
C GLU A 556 -6.14 30.30 12.59
N ARG A 557 -7.12 29.55 12.06
CA ARG A 557 -7.06 28.93 10.73
C ARG A 557 -7.62 29.88 9.67
N ILE A 558 -6.74 30.31 8.76
CA ILE A 558 -7.09 31.28 7.69
C ILE A 558 -8.08 30.68 6.69
N ILE A 559 -8.04 29.35 6.50
CA ILE A 559 -8.83 28.63 5.49
C ILE A 559 -10.17 28.13 6.07
N GLU A 560 -10.33 28.06 7.39
CA GLU A 560 -11.47 27.42 8.06
C GLU A 560 -12.83 27.98 7.64
N SER A 561 -12.93 29.31 7.53
CA SER A 561 -14.16 29.99 7.09
C SER A 561 -14.58 29.63 5.66
N ASN A 562 -13.63 29.26 4.81
CA ASN A 562 -13.88 28.77 3.44
C ASN A 562 -14.19 27.27 3.43
N SER A 563 -13.55 26.48 4.30
CA SER A 563 -13.72 25.02 4.38
C SER A 563 -14.96 24.58 5.15
N TYR A 564 -15.62 25.48 5.88
CA TYR A 564 -16.84 25.18 6.64
C TYR A 564 -17.97 24.58 5.77
N GLN A 565 -18.16 25.10 4.55
CA GLN A 565 -19.18 24.59 3.63
C GLN A 565 -18.85 23.19 3.13
N ASP A 566 -17.57 22.90 2.87
CA ASP A 566 -17.12 21.56 2.49
C ASP A 566 -17.34 20.57 3.63
N ASN A 567 -16.97 20.91 4.88
CA ASN A 567 -17.30 20.08 6.03
C ASN A 567 -18.82 19.78 6.13
N TYR A 568 -19.69 20.76 5.90
CA TYR A 568 -21.15 20.55 5.88
C TYR A 568 -21.59 19.58 4.80
N LEU A 569 -21.05 19.71 3.59
CA LEU A 569 -21.32 18.81 2.48
C LEU A 569 -20.85 17.39 2.78
N GLN A 570 -19.60 17.21 3.23
CA GLN A 570 -19.06 15.90 3.51
C GLN A 570 -19.83 15.21 4.64
N PHE A 571 -20.19 15.93 5.71
CA PHE A 571 -20.99 15.35 6.79
C PHE A 571 -22.40 14.96 6.33
N HIS A 572 -22.98 15.66 5.36
CA HIS A 572 -24.25 15.28 4.74
C HIS A 572 -24.10 14.01 3.89
N LEU A 573 -23.10 13.95 3.00
CA LEU A 573 -22.83 12.81 2.14
C LEU A 573 -22.57 11.52 2.93
N TYR A 574 -21.91 11.62 4.08
CA TYR A 574 -21.66 10.49 4.98
C TYR A 574 -22.79 10.23 6.00
N GLY A 575 -23.92 10.95 5.90
CA GLY A 575 -25.11 10.74 6.73
C GLY A 575 -24.93 11.11 8.21
N LEU A 576 -23.95 11.95 8.53
CA LEU A 576 -23.64 12.37 9.90
C LEU A 576 -24.48 13.57 10.35
N PHE A 577 -24.65 14.54 9.46
CA PHE A 577 -25.37 15.77 9.76
C PHE A 577 -25.85 16.44 8.47
N THR A 578 -27.09 16.91 8.45
CA THR A 578 -27.64 17.68 7.32
C THR A 578 -27.95 19.09 7.77
N GLY A 579 -27.10 20.03 7.35
CA GLY A 579 -27.31 21.46 7.57
C GLY A 579 -28.52 22.00 6.83
N MET A 580 -29.06 23.13 7.31
CA MET A 580 -30.24 23.79 6.73
C MET A 580 -30.16 24.01 5.21
N PRO A 581 -29.02 24.44 4.61
CA PRO A 581 -28.93 24.65 3.16
C PRO A 581 -29.05 23.38 2.32
N LEU A 582 -28.77 22.20 2.90
CA LEU A 582 -28.80 20.90 2.22
C LEU A 582 -30.09 20.12 2.50
N LYS A 583 -31.02 20.68 3.29
CA LYS A 583 -32.32 20.04 3.51
C LYS A 583 -33.21 20.21 2.28
N PRO A 584 -34.06 19.23 1.93
CA PRO A 584 -34.93 19.31 0.74
C PRO A 584 -35.82 20.56 0.69
N ASN A 585 -36.18 21.13 1.83
CA ASN A 585 -37.00 22.34 1.94
C ASN A 585 -36.20 23.65 1.87
N TRP A 586 -34.91 23.63 1.52
CA TRP A 586 -34.07 24.83 1.47
C TRP A 586 -34.67 25.95 0.60
N SER A 587 -35.34 25.58 -0.48
CA SER A 587 -35.94 26.50 -1.48
C SER A 587 -37.18 27.24 -0.98
N THR A 588 -37.89 26.66 -0.01
CA THR A 588 -39.09 27.23 0.64
C THR A 588 -38.79 27.74 2.04
N ASN A 589 -37.52 27.58 2.47
CA ASN A 589 -36.89 28.00 3.71
C ASN A 589 -36.88 29.52 4.00
N PRO A 590 -37.85 30.19 4.68
CA PRO A 590 -37.78 31.65 4.84
C PRO A 590 -36.59 32.12 5.69
N THR A 591 -35.96 31.24 6.48
CA THR A 591 -34.75 31.58 7.25
C THR A 591 -33.45 31.44 6.44
N ILE A 592 -33.50 30.83 5.25
CA ILE A 592 -32.34 30.57 4.39
C ILE A 592 -32.36 31.51 3.17
N ARG A 593 -33.54 31.71 2.57
CA ARG A 593 -33.73 32.65 1.46
C ARG A 593 -34.18 34.01 2.00
N VAL A 594 -33.22 34.94 2.10
CA VAL A 594 -33.49 36.35 2.50
C VAL A 594 -34.19 37.12 1.37
N THR A 595 -34.05 36.68 0.12
CA THR A 595 -34.71 37.27 -1.05
C THR A 595 -35.93 36.44 -1.47
N PRO A 596 -37.08 37.07 -1.79
CA PRO A 596 -38.24 36.35 -2.31
C PRO A 596 -37.86 35.54 -3.55
N ARG A 597 -38.47 34.37 -3.69
CA ARG A 597 -38.36 33.52 -4.88
C ARG A 597 -38.54 34.39 -6.13
N LEU A 598 -37.48 34.54 -6.94
CA LEU A 598 -37.59 35.16 -8.25
C LEU A 598 -38.57 34.31 -9.07
N PRO A 599 -39.67 34.87 -9.60
CA PRO A 599 -40.68 34.09 -10.33
C PRO A 599 -40.19 33.54 -11.68
N LEU A 600 -38.92 33.81 -12.02
CA LEU A 600 -38.25 33.41 -13.26
C LEU A 600 -38.29 31.90 -13.54
N PHE A 601 -38.46 31.08 -12.50
CA PHE A 601 -38.49 29.61 -12.59
C PHE A 601 -39.81 29.00 -12.08
N ASP A 602 -40.88 29.80 -11.94
CA ASP A 602 -42.16 29.30 -11.41
C ASP A 602 -42.90 28.39 -12.40
N ASP A 603 -42.64 28.58 -13.69
CA ASP A 603 -43.17 27.75 -14.77
C ASP A 603 -42.30 26.50 -15.06
N TRP A 604 -41.16 26.35 -14.36
CA TRP A 604 -40.37 25.12 -14.44
C TRP A 604 -41.07 24.04 -13.63
N LYS A 605 -41.56 23.00 -14.32
CA LYS A 605 -42.12 21.80 -13.67
C LYS A 605 -41.11 21.30 -12.64
N MET A 606 -41.54 20.96 -11.43
CA MET A 606 -40.63 20.41 -10.40
C MET A 606 -39.87 19.17 -10.87
N GLU A 607 -40.45 18.41 -11.80
CA GLU A 607 -39.82 17.26 -12.48
C GLU A 607 -38.63 17.65 -13.39
N ALA A 608 -38.53 18.92 -13.77
CA ALA A 608 -37.49 19.47 -14.64
C ALA A 608 -36.36 20.17 -13.84
N ILE A 609 -36.51 20.29 -12.53
CA ILE A 609 -35.44 20.76 -11.64
C ILE A 609 -34.60 19.52 -11.29
N PRO A 610 -33.30 19.49 -11.64
CA PRO A 610 -32.45 18.36 -11.31
C PRO A 610 -32.53 18.08 -9.79
N PRO A 611 -32.69 16.82 -9.37
CA PRO A 611 -32.48 16.48 -7.98
C PRO A 611 -31.03 16.83 -7.64
N VAL A 612 -30.85 17.70 -6.63
CA VAL A 612 -29.52 18.03 -6.09
C VAL A 612 -29.09 16.93 -5.14
#